data_AF-U9TD67-F1
#
_entry.id   AF-U9TD67-F1
#
_cell.length_a   1.000
_cell.length_b   1.000
_cell.length_c   1.000
_cell.angle_alpha   90.00
_cell.angle_beta   90.00
_cell.angle_gamma   90.00
#
_symmetry.space_group_name_H-M   'P 1'
#
loop_
_entity.id
_entity.type
_entity.pdbx_description
1 polymer ?
#
loop_
_entity_poly.entity_id
_entity_poly.type
_entity_poly.pdbx_seq_one_letter_code
_entity_poly.pdbx_strand_id
1 'polypeptide(L)'
;MDFPKYNGNIHPNEWINDIQRYFTLKNDNLHTNRRLSIAISFVDPIISIPDDVNSFEKLCSVLKEDISFTVFKNTNERMLQSLKYVPENKVVISVSCNNMSNYYWVKDWEFNHAKVGNNQGFLKSNDIINLRIKKSYDFN
;
A
#
# COMPACT_ATOMS: atom_id res chain seq x y z
N MET A 1 -17.43 9.71 -5.74
CA MET A 1 -16.24 8.84 -5.74
C MET A 1 -16.62 7.57 -5.02
N ASP A 2 -16.64 6.46 -5.77
CA ASP A 2 -16.85 5.14 -5.21
C ASP A 2 -15.55 4.65 -4.56
N PHE A 3 -15.67 3.96 -3.42
CA PHE A 3 -14.52 3.41 -2.71
C PHE A 3 -14.03 2.13 -3.44
N PRO A 4 -12.71 1.94 -3.65
CA PRO A 4 -12.20 0.80 -4.40
C PRO A 4 -12.40 -0.53 -3.65
N LYS A 5 -12.76 -1.58 -4.40
CA LYS A 5 -12.87 -2.94 -3.86
C LYS A 5 -11.49 -3.53 -3.47
N TYR A 6 -11.48 -4.41 -2.48
CA TYR A 6 -10.30 -5.21 -2.16
C TYR A 6 -10.18 -6.38 -3.14
N ASN A 7 -9.14 -6.38 -3.97
CA ASN A 7 -8.89 -7.42 -4.97
C ASN A 7 -7.53 -8.13 -4.78
N GLY A 8 -6.95 -8.04 -3.59
CA GLY A 8 -5.64 -8.62 -3.27
C GLY A 8 -4.42 -7.80 -3.73
N ASN A 9 -4.58 -6.75 -4.54
CA ASN A 9 -3.45 -5.95 -5.05
C ASN A 9 -3.00 -4.81 -4.11
N ILE A 10 -3.49 -4.80 -2.88
CA ILE A 10 -3.13 -3.84 -1.83
C ILE A 10 -2.93 -4.60 -0.51
N HIS A 11 -2.03 -4.11 0.33
CA HIS A 11 -1.81 -4.69 1.64
C HIS A 11 -3.09 -4.60 2.50
N PRO A 12 -3.56 -5.69 3.14
CA PRO A 12 -4.80 -5.70 3.93
C PRO A 12 -4.90 -4.57 4.96
N ASN A 13 -3.83 -4.31 5.74
CA ASN A 13 -3.83 -3.20 6.70
C ASN A 13 -4.07 -1.82 6.04
N GLU A 14 -3.46 -1.56 4.88
CA GLU A 14 -3.62 -0.26 4.20
C GLU A 14 -5.06 -0.11 3.71
N TRP A 15 -5.63 -1.16 3.12
CA TRP A 15 -7.01 -1.12 2.64
C TRP A 15 -8.03 -1.00 3.79
N ILE A 16 -7.82 -1.69 4.91
CA ILE A 16 -8.66 -1.57 6.11
C ILE A 16 -8.60 -0.14 6.67
N ASN A 17 -7.41 0.47 6.72
CA ASN A 17 -7.27 1.86 7.16
C ASN A 17 -7.99 2.82 6.19
N ASP A 18 -7.88 2.59 4.89
CA ASP A 18 -8.51 3.43 3.87
C ASP A 18 -10.04 3.38 3.96
N ILE A 19 -10.63 2.19 4.13
CA ILE A 19 -12.09 2.05 4.24
C ILE A 19 -12.63 2.62 5.55
N GLN A 20 -11.89 2.47 6.65
CA GLN A 20 -12.24 3.11 7.92
C GLN A 20 -12.20 4.63 7.80
N ARG A 21 -11.18 5.18 7.14
CA ARG A 21 -11.09 6.61 6.87
C ARG A 21 -12.22 7.10 5.96
N TYR A 22 -12.60 6.31 4.97
CA TYR A 22 -13.74 6.61 4.10
C TYR A 22 -15.04 6.79 4.89
N PHE A 23 -15.34 5.88 5.84
CA PHE A 23 -16.52 6.03 6.71
C PHE A 23 -16.47 7.29 7.57
N THR A 24 -15.30 7.62 8.11
CA THR A 24 -15.11 8.85 8.90
C THR A 24 -15.33 10.11 8.05
N LEU A 25 -14.79 10.15 6.82
CA LEU A 25 -14.93 11.30 5.91
C LEU A 25 -16.37 11.50 5.43
N LYS A 26 -17.14 10.43 5.33
CA LYS A 26 -18.58 10.49 5.01
C LYS A 26 -19.43 10.96 6.20
N ASN A 27 -18.81 11.27 7.35
CA ASN A 27 -19.47 11.59 8.61
C ASN A 27 -20.56 10.58 8.97
N ASP A 28 -20.27 9.30 8.72
CA ASP A 28 -21.28 8.27 8.76
C ASP A 28 -21.40 7.71 10.18
N ASN A 29 -22.51 7.97 10.87
CA ASN A 29 -22.77 7.56 12.26
C ASN A 29 -23.11 6.06 12.41
N LEU A 30 -22.70 5.22 11.45
CA LEU A 30 -22.97 3.78 11.49
C LEU A 30 -22.30 3.10 12.67
N HIS A 31 -23.06 2.21 13.31
CA HIS A 31 -22.52 1.24 14.25
C HIS A 31 -21.42 0.38 13.60
N THR A 32 -20.44 -0.03 14.39
CA THR A 32 -19.27 -0.81 13.97
C THR A 32 -19.65 -2.05 13.14
N ASN A 33 -20.69 -2.78 13.54
CA ASN A 33 -21.16 -3.98 12.82
C ASN A 33 -21.64 -3.67 11.40
N ARG A 34 -22.30 -2.52 11.21
CA ARG A 34 -22.77 -2.09 9.89
C ARG A 34 -21.63 -1.58 9.01
N ARG A 35 -20.62 -0.94 9.61
CA ARG A 35 -19.39 -0.57 8.88
C ARG A 35 -18.64 -1.82 8.41
N LEU A 36 -18.58 -2.86 9.25
CA LEU A 36 -17.96 -4.13 8.89
C LEU A 36 -18.72 -4.84 7.77
N SER A 37 -20.05 -4.92 7.84
CA SER A 37 -20.84 -5.58 6.79
C SER A 37 -20.70 -4.86 5.44
N ILE A 38 -20.67 -3.52 5.46
CA ILE A 38 -20.34 -2.75 4.26
C ILE A 38 -18.93 -3.09 3.80
N ALA A 39 -17.91 -3.07 4.67
CA ALA A 39 -16.55 -3.39 4.27
C ALA A 39 -16.42 -4.77 3.61
N ILE A 40 -17.07 -5.79 4.16
CA ILE A 40 -17.11 -7.15 3.56
C ILE A 40 -17.69 -7.11 2.14
N SER A 41 -18.75 -6.31 1.90
CA SER A 41 -19.33 -6.16 0.55
C SER A 41 -18.40 -5.47 -0.47
N PHE A 42 -17.35 -4.79 -0.02
CA PHE A 42 -16.30 -4.21 -0.87
C PHE A 42 -15.15 -5.18 -1.13
N VAL A 43 -15.15 -6.38 -0.58
CA VAL A 43 -14.18 -7.42 -0.93
C VAL A 43 -14.59 -8.07 -2.25
N ASP A 44 -13.61 -8.36 -3.11
CA ASP A 44 -13.84 -9.09 -4.35
C ASP A 44 -14.43 -10.48 -4.04
N PRO A 45 -15.57 -10.88 -4.66
CA PRO A 45 -16.22 -12.16 -4.40
C PRO A 45 -15.36 -13.41 -4.63
N ILE A 46 -14.25 -13.27 -5.37
CA ILE A 46 -13.27 -14.35 -5.54
C ILE A 46 -12.62 -14.73 -4.20
N ILE A 47 -12.52 -13.79 -3.26
CA ILE A 47 -11.98 -14.02 -1.92
C ILE A 47 -13.10 -14.49 -1.00
N SER A 48 -13.01 -15.73 -0.53
CA SER A 48 -14.00 -16.32 0.36
C SER A 48 -13.86 -15.77 1.78
N ILE A 49 -14.87 -15.03 2.25
CA ILE A 49 -14.92 -14.50 3.62
C ILE A 49 -15.79 -15.42 4.50
N PRO A 50 -15.26 -15.97 5.61
CA PRO A 50 -16.05 -16.76 6.56
C PRO A 50 -17.16 -15.95 7.26
N ASP A 51 -18.26 -16.63 7.61
CA ASP A 51 -19.42 -16.00 8.27
C ASP A 51 -19.14 -15.53 9.71
N ASP A 52 -18.10 -16.04 10.37
CA ASP A 52 -17.76 -15.70 11.77
C ASP A 52 -16.89 -14.44 11.92
N VAL A 53 -16.61 -13.75 10.81
CA VAL A 53 -15.89 -12.47 10.78
C VAL A 53 -16.76 -11.37 11.39
N ASN A 54 -16.44 -11.01 12.64
CA ASN A 54 -17.19 -10.04 13.44
C ASN A 54 -16.40 -8.77 13.80
N SER A 55 -15.16 -8.64 13.32
CA SER A 55 -14.33 -7.45 13.54
C SER A 55 -13.43 -7.15 12.33
N PHE A 56 -12.97 -5.89 12.23
CA PHE A 56 -11.99 -5.50 11.22
C PHE A 56 -10.65 -6.22 11.39
N GLU A 57 -10.27 -6.57 12.62
CA GLU A 57 -9.06 -7.33 12.90
C GLU A 57 -9.16 -8.75 12.33
N LYS A 58 -10.28 -9.44 12.57
CA LYS A 58 -10.55 -10.75 11.98
C LYS A 58 -10.59 -10.67 10.45
N LEU A 59 -11.27 -9.67 9.89
CA LEU A 59 -11.31 -9.45 8.45
C LEU A 59 -9.88 -9.30 7.90
N CYS A 60 -9.05 -8.46 8.54
CA CYS A 60 -7.67 -8.27 8.13
C CYS A 60 -6.84 -9.56 8.18
N SER A 61 -7.03 -10.39 9.21
CA SER A 61 -6.38 -11.71 9.30
C SER A 61 -6.81 -12.63 8.15
N VAL A 62 -8.12 -12.74 7.87
CA VAL A 62 -8.64 -13.53 6.75
C VAL A 62 -8.04 -13.07 5.42
N LEU A 63 -7.99 -11.76 5.18
CA LEU A 63 -7.40 -11.21 3.95
C LEU A 63 -5.90 -11.48 3.83
N LYS A 64 -5.17 -11.64 4.95
CA LYS A 64 -3.75 -12.02 4.94
C LYS A 64 -3.52 -13.51 4.71
N GLU A 65 -4.46 -14.35 5.12
CA GLU A 65 -4.39 -15.80 4.92
C GLU A 65 -4.79 -16.20 3.49
N ASP A 66 -5.53 -15.35 2.79
CA ASP A 66 -5.92 -15.60 1.41
C ASP A 66 -4.72 -15.67 0.43
N ILE A 67 -4.85 -16.52 -0.60
CA ILE A 67 -3.81 -16.73 -1.60
C ILE A 67 -3.46 -15.46 -2.39
N SER A 68 -4.42 -14.54 -2.57
CA SER A 68 -4.19 -13.29 -3.28
C SER A 68 -3.14 -12.42 -2.59
N PHE A 69 -3.10 -12.40 -1.25
CA PHE A 69 -2.10 -11.65 -0.51
C PHE A 69 -0.69 -12.26 -0.67
N THR A 70 -0.61 -13.60 -0.73
CA THR A 70 0.65 -14.31 -1.03
C THR A 70 1.15 -13.97 -2.44
N VAL A 71 0.26 -13.96 -3.44
CA VAL A 71 0.60 -13.55 -4.82
C VAL A 71 1.06 -12.10 -4.86
N PHE A 72 0.37 -11.19 -4.16
CA PHE A 72 0.77 -9.80 -4.03
C PHE A 72 2.18 -9.66 -3.45
N LYS A 73 2.48 -10.35 -2.33
CA LYS A 73 3.80 -10.32 -1.71
C LYS A 73 4.89 -10.81 -2.68
N ASN A 74 4.69 -11.97 -3.30
CA ASN A 74 5.64 -12.56 -4.25
C ASN A 74 5.85 -11.66 -5.48
N THR A 75 4.79 -11.00 -5.96
CA THR A 75 4.87 -10.03 -7.07
C THR A 75 5.73 -8.84 -6.69
N ASN A 76 5.49 -8.25 -5.51
CA ASN A 76 6.29 -7.14 -5.02
C ASN A 76 7.74 -7.53 -4.79
N GLU A 77 8.01 -8.73 -4.24
CA GLU A 77 9.38 -9.24 -4.08
C GLU A 77 10.10 -9.37 -5.42
N ARG A 78 9.45 -9.92 -6.46
CA ARG A 78 10.00 -10.01 -7.82
C ARG A 78 10.24 -8.64 -8.43
N MET A 79 9.30 -7.71 -8.25
CA MET A 79 9.46 -6.32 -8.72
C MET A 79 10.69 -5.68 -8.06
N LEU A 80 10.81 -5.79 -6.73
CA LEU A 80 11.96 -5.29 -5.98
C LEU A 80 13.28 -5.89 -6.46
N GLN A 81 13.33 -7.20 -6.72
CA GLN A 81 14.53 -7.85 -7.27
C GLN A 81 14.86 -7.38 -8.70
N SER A 82 13.84 -7.00 -9.48
CA SER A 82 14.02 -6.51 -10.85
C SER A 82 14.43 -5.03 -10.93
N LEU A 83 14.32 -4.28 -9.81
CA LEU A 83 14.73 -2.88 -9.76
C LEU A 83 16.24 -2.77 -9.98
N LYS A 84 16.63 -2.32 -11.17
CA LYS A 84 18.00 -1.97 -11.50
C LYS A 84 18.25 -0.51 -11.13
N TYR A 85 19.20 -0.28 -10.24
CA TYR A 85 19.68 1.06 -9.93
C TYR A 85 20.45 1.61 -11.15
N VAL A 86 19.95 2.70 -11.74
CA VAL A 86 20.67 3.47 -12.78
C VAL A 86 21.29 4.69 -12.10
N PRO A 87 22.61 4.69 -11.85
CA PRO A 87 23.28 5.87 -11.28
C PRO A 87 23.35 6.99 -12.32
N GLU A 88 22.47 7.97 -12.20
CA GLU A 88 22.64 9.26 -12.87
C GLU A 88 23.36 10.22 -11.93
N ASN A 89 24.41 10.86 -12.46
CA ASN A 89 25.24 11.82 -11.74
C ASN A 89 24.37 12.88 -11.05
N LYS A 90 24.30 12.84 -9.71
CA LYS A 90 23.51 13.75 -8.86
C LYS A 90 22.13 14.07 -9.44
N VAL A 91 21.26 13.09 -9.49
CA VAL A 91 19.83 13.31 -9.71
C VAL A 91 19.07 12.72 -8.53
N VAL A 92 18.25 13.54 -7.87
CA VAL A 92 17.24 13.06 -6.92
C VAL A 92 16.22 12.30 -7.76
N ILE A 93 16.25 10.97 -7.70
CA ILE A 93 15.27 10.13 -8.40
C ILE A 93 14.03 10.04 -7.49
N SER A 94 12.97 10.77 -7.84
CA SER A 94 11.64 10.59 -7.26
C SER A 94 10.94 9.44 -7.96
N VAL A 95 10.70 8.34 -7.26
CA VAL A 95 9.80 7.27 -7.74
C VAL A 95 8.43 7.53 -7.14
N SER A 96 7.46 7.92 -7.98
CA SER A 96 6.08 8.13 -7.56
C SER A 96 5.23 6.94 -8.00
N CYS A 97 4.51 6.33 -7.06
CA CYS A 97 3.44 5.41 -7.39
C CYS A 97 2.18 6.25 -7.69
N ASN A 98 2.00 6.65 -8.95
CA ASN A 98 0.77 7.29 -9.40
C ASN A 98 -0.36 6.26 -9.44
N ASN A 99 -1.07 6.09 -8.33
CA ASN A 99 -2.37 5.43 -8.37
C ASN A 99 -3.40 6.43 -8.88
N MET A 100 -3.66 6.39 -10.18
CA MET A 100 -4.50 7.35 -10.92
C MET A 100 -5.98 7.35 -10.50
N SER A 101 -6.39 6.47 -9.57
CA SER A 101 -7.74 6.43 -9.02
C SER A 101 -7.95 7.27 -7.75
N ASN A 102 -6.92 7.92 -7.20
CA ASN A 102 -7.05 8.65 -5.93
C ASN A 102 -6.29 9.98 -5.96
N TYR A 103 -7.02 11.08 -6.21
CA TYR A 103 -6.50 12.46 -6.31
C TYR A 103 -5.78 13.00 -5.05
N TYR A 104 -5.57 12.19 -4.01
CA TYR A 104 -5.08 12.64 -2.70
C TYR A 104 -3.87 11.86 -2.18
N TRP A 105 -3.29 10.94 -2.95
CA TRP A 105 -2.19 10.09 -2.47
C TRP A 105 -1.12 9.92 -3.54
N VAL A 106 -0.39 11.00 -3.82
CA VAL A 106 0.93 10.88 -4.42
C VAL A 106 1.89 10.55 -3.28
N LYS A 107 2.12 9.26 -3.01
CA LYS A 107 3.25 8.83 -2.15
C LYS A 107 4.51 8.92 -3.01
N ASP A 108 5.14 10.08 -3.05
CA ASP A 108 6.48 10.22 -3.63
C ASP A 108 7.47 9.53 -2.69
N TRP A 109 8.16 8.50 -3.19
CA TRP A 109 9.25 7.86 -2.48
C TRP A 109 10.54 8.62 -2.78
N GLU A 110 11.18 9.12 -1.74
CA GLU A 110 12.49 9.77 -1.84
C GLU A 110 13.57 8.74 -1.48
N PHE A 111 14.48 8.50 -2.42
CA PHE A 111 15.59 7.56 -2.28
C PHE A 111 16.87 8.32 -1.93
N ASN A 112 17.43 8.08 -0.74
CA ASN A 112 18.70 8.67 -0.33
C ASN A 112 19.73 7.55 -0.09
N HIS A 113 20.75 7.47 -0.95
CA HIS A 113 21.89 6.59 -0.75
C HIS A 113 23.13 7.40 -0.33
N ALA A 114 23.81 6.95 0.74
CA ALA A 114 25.09 7.51 1.14
C ALA A 114 26.22 6.72 0.47
N LYS A 115 26.57 7.05 -0.79
CA LYS A 115 27.88 6.63 -1.33
C LYS A 115 28.83 7.82 -1.33
N VAL A 116 29.92 7.69 -0.59
CA VAL A 116 31.12 8.53 -0.73
C VAL A 116 31.87 8.03 -1.97
N GLY A 117 31.83 8.80 -3.06
CA GLY A 117 32.67 8.57 -4.25
C GLY A 117 31.89 8.39 -5.56
N ASN A 118 32.40 9.02 -6.61
CA ASN A 118 31.88 8.96 -7.98
C ASN A 118 32.14 7.58 -8.60
N ASN A 119 31.22 6.63 -8.48
CA ASN A 119 31.27 5.40 -9.27
C ASN A 119 29.85 4.93 -9.61
N GLN A 120 29.57 4.78 -10.90
CA GLN A 120 28.43 4.02 -11.40
C GLN A 120 28.54 2.58 -10.86
N GLY A 121 27.72 2.23 -9.86
CA GLY A 121 27.78 0.91 -9.26
C GLY A 121 26.41 0.47 -8.77
N PHE A 122 26.04 -0.74 -9.17
CA PHE A 122 24.86 -1.46 -8.69
C PHE A 122 24.81 -1.52 -7.16
N LEU A 123 23.59 -1.65 -6.62
CA LEU A 123 23.39 -2.03 -5.23
C LEU A 123 23.99 -3.42 -5.00
N LYS A 124 24.82 -3.56 -3.97
CA LYS A 124 25.40 -4.84 -3.56
C LYS A 124 24.55 -5.46 -2.45
N SER A 125 24.71 -6.77 -2.25
CA SER A 125 24.17 -7.43 -1.06
C SER A 125 24.68 -6.72 0.19
N ASN A 126 23.78 -6.41 1.13
CA ASN A 126 24.01 -5.66 2.38
C ASN A 126 24.12 -4.13 2.24
N ASP A 127 23.82 -3.56 1.08
CA ASP A 127 23.64 -2.11 0.98
C ASP A 127 22.39 -1.67 1.78
N ILE A 128 22.56 -0.67 2.65
CA ILE A 128 21.46 -0.11 3.43
C ILE A 128 20.78 0.99 2.60
N ILE A 129 19.51 0.76 2.27
CA ILE A 129 18.68 1.73 1.56
C ILE A 129 17.80 2.45 2.58
N ASN A 130 17.95 3.77 2.66
CA ASN A 130 17.06 4.61 3.45
C ASN A 130 15.90 5.10 2.58
N LEU A 131 14.71 4.57 2.83
CA LEU A 131 13.47 4.99 2.17
C LEU A 131 12.75 6.01 3.04
N ARG A 132 12.36 7.14 2.45
CA ARG A 132 11.52 8.14 3.11
C ARG A 132 10.25 8.37 2.27
N ILE A 133 9.11 8.34 2.94
CA ILE A 133 7.84 8.75 2.34
C ILE A 133 7.73 10.27 2.49
N LYS A 134 7.67 10.99 1.36
CA LYS A 134 7.34 12.42 1.37
C LYS A 134 5.83 12.54 1.53
N LYS A 135 5.37 13.05 2.67
CA LYS A 135 3.97 13.46 2.83
C LYS A 135 3.81 14.79 2.10
N SER A 136 3.07 14.81 0.99
CA SER A 136 2.53 16.05 0.47
C SER A 136 1.33 16.45 1.34
N TYR A 137 1.32 17.72 1.78
CA TYR A 137 0.30 18.44 2.58
C TYR A 137 0.47 18.39 4.11
N ASP A 138 1.16 19.40 4.65
CA ASP A 138 0.75 20.08 5.89
C ASP A 138 -0.12 21.27 5.44
N PHE A 139 -1.42 21.25 5.76
CA PHE A 139 -2.23 22.47 5.71
C PHE A 139 -1.89 23.26 6.98
N ASN A 140 -1.20 24.39 6.81
CA ASN A 140 -1.10 25.44 7.84
C ASN A 140 -2.47 26.07 8.08
#